data_AF-A0A5J4U081-F1
#
_entry.id   AF-A0A5J4U081-F1
#
_cell.length_a   1.000
_cell.length_b   1.000
_cell.length_c   1.000
_cell.angle_alpha   90.00
_cell.angle_beta   90.00
_cell.angle_gamma   90.00
#
_symmetry.space_group_name_H-M   'P 1'
#
loop_
_entity.id
_entity.type
_entity.pdbx_description
1 polymer ?
#
loop_
_entity_poly.entity_id
_entity_poly.type
_entity_poly.pdbx_seq_one_letter_code
_entity_poly.pdbx_strand_id
1 'polypeptide(L)'
;MLVLASLSLGFPIDIGEQIETIHGSTTVGQTLQKSANAPCSLSVTSGGPYITVDRALQQTCADGYEITLVNQQHVESLVLDKQTSILVKGTVRDSTQTIWSVYTDFSPATTIQLKRGALSIVNIDFQFNTVGANAYPSFSIISVQPDLGLDGNPVDFPTLVVNNSNFQGLGKDSTQISQMINVANANQ
;
A
#
# COMPACT_ATOMS: atom_id res chain seq x y z
N MET A 1 23.51 -53.68 13.63
CA MET A 1 23.46 -54.97 12.91
C MET A 1 22.85 -54.69 11.54
N LEU A 2 23.65 -54.82 10.48
CA LEU A 2 23.28 -54.68 9.07
C LEU A 2 22.71 -56.02 8.58
N VAL A 3 21.59 -56.04 7.84
CA VAL A 3 21.22 -56.95 6.72
C VAL A 3 19.98 -56.28 6.05
N LEU A 4 19.90 -55.75 4.82
CA LEU A 4 20.17 -56.19 3.42
C LEU A 4 19.23 -57.26 2.84
N ALA A 5 18.31 -56.82 1.97
CA ALA A 5 17.82 -57.50 0.76
C ALA A 5 17.32 -56.37 -0.18
N SER A 6 17.90 -56.02 -1.34
CA SER A 6 18.24 -56.76 -2.57
C SER A 6 16.98 -57.36 -3.25
N LEU A 7 16.72 -57.27 -4.56
CA LEU A 7 17.48 -56.78 -5.72
C LEU A 7 16.53 -56.78 -6.96
N SER A 8 16.74 -55.85 -7.91
CA SER A 8 16.72 -56.06 -9.38
C SER A 8 15.36 -56.29 -10.09
N LEU A 9 15.09 -55.96 -11.37
CA LEU A 9 15.76 -55.29 -12.50
C LEU A 9 14.68 -55.11 -13.59
N GLY A 10 14.82 -54.13 -14.48
CA GLY A 10 14.03 -54.10 -15.72
C GLY A 10 14.16 -52.79 -16.50
N PHE A 11 15.26 -52.62 -17.22
CA PHE A 11 15.42 -51.59 -18.26
C PHE A 11 14.68 -52.01 -19.57
N PRO A 12 14.80 -51.23 -20.67
CA PRO A 12 13.86 -50.25 -21.22
C PRO A 12 13.23 -50.80 -22.53
N ILE A 13 12.65 -49.93 -23.40
CA ILE A 13 12.23 -50.10 -24.84
C ILE A 13 10.80 -49.55 -24.99
N ASP A 14 10.38 -48.79 -26.00
CA ASP A 14 10.99 -48.04 -27.12
C ASP A 14 9.82 -47.24 -27.75
N ILE A 15 10.18 -46.29 -28.59
CA ILE A 15 9.44 -45.24 -29.28
C ILE A 15 8.23 -45.75 -30.07
N GLY A 16 7.14 -44.98 -29.99
CA GLY A 16 6.00 -45.06 -30.90
C GLY A 16 5.35 -43.68 -31.05
N GLU A 17 5.86 -42.89 -32.00
CA GLU A 17 5.17 -41.72 -32.55
C GLU A 17 4.00 -42.21 -33.42
N GLN A 18 2.76 -41.84 -33.08
CA GLN A 18 1.70 -41.62 -34.07
C GLN A 18 0.87 -40.41 -33.68
N ILE A 19 0.92 -39.43 -34.58
CA ILE A 19 0.04 -38.27 -34.66
C ILE A 19 -1.36 -38.79 -35.05
N GLU A 20 -2.40 -38.40 -34.30
CA GLU A 20 -3.66 -37.95 -34.91
C GLU A 20 -4.52 -37.15 -33.91
N THR A 21 -5.07 -36.07 -34.44
CA THR A 21 -5.61 -34.88 -33.80
C THR A 21 -7.08 -35.07 -33.43
N ILE A 22 -7.48 -34.88 -32.16
CA ILE A 22 -8.86 -34.47 -31.83
C ILE A 22 -8.85 -33.44 -30.68
N HIS A 23 -9.39 -32.27 -31.00
CA HIS A 23 -9.59 -31.11 -30.13
C HIS A 23 -10.42 -31.44 -28.88
N GLY A 24 -9.81 -31.20 -27.70
CA GLY A 24 -10.51 -31.01 -26.43
C GLY A 24 -9.81 -29.91 -25.65
N SER A 25 -10.30 -28.67 -25.80
CA SER A 25 -9.77 -27.50 -25.09
C SER A 25 -10.11 -27.58 -23.60
N THR A 26 -9.26 -28.22 -22.82
CA THR A 26 -9.27 -28.06 -21.37
C THR A 26 -8.50 -26.78 -21.06
N THR A 27 -9.22 -25.68 -20.87
CA THR A 27 -8.65 -24.43 -20.34
C THR A 27 -8.23 -24.70 -18.90
N VAL A 28 -7.02 -25.21 -18.72
CA VAL A 28 -6.33 -25.21 -17.44
C VAL A 28 -6.20 -23.74 -17.04
N GLY A 29 -6.98 -23.34 -16.04
CA GLY A 29 -6.82 -22.05 -15.39
C GLY A 29 -5.39 -21.97 -14.86
N GLN A 30 -4.50 -21.33 -15.61
CA GLN A 30 -3.21 -20.91 -15.12
C GLN A 30 -3.46 -19.92 -13.99
N THR A 31 -3.49 -20.40 -12.76
CA THR A 31 -3.19 -19.56 -11.62
C THR A 31 -1.78 -19.05 -11.86
N LEU A 32 -1.67 -17.80 -12.30
CA LEU A 32 -0.43 -17.03 -12.35
C LEU A 32 0.26 -17.20 -11.01
N GLN A 33 1.30 -18.04 -10.99
CA GLN A 33 2.08 -18.32 -9.81
C GLN A 33 2.84 -17.04 -9.49
N LYS A 34 2.26 -16.23 -8.60
CA LYS A 34 2.87 -14.98 -8.14
C LYS A 34 4.27 -15.33 -7.65
N SER A 35 5.29 -14.71 -8.24
CA SER A 35 6.67 -14.96 -7.84
C SER A 35 6.79 -14.72 -6.33
N ALA A 36 7.58 -15.57 -5.65
CA ALA A 36 7.84 -15.43 -4.22
C ALA A 36 8.39 -14.02 -3.84
N ASN A 37 8.84 -13.26 -4.84
CA ASN A 37 9.46 -11.95 -4.70
C ASN A 37 8.60 -10.78 -5.24
N ALA A 38 7.28 -10.87 -5.16
CA ALA A 38 6.38 -9.78 -5.58
C ALA A 38 5.75 -9.10 -4.36
N PRO A 39 5.57 -7.75 -4.38
CA PRO A 39 4.84 -7.05 -3.33
C PRO A 39 3.46 -7.66 -3.07
N CYS A 40 3.00 -7.60 -1.83
CA CYS A 40 1.62 -7.96 -1.51
C CYS A 40 0.65 -7.03 -2.23
N SER A 41 -0.29 -7.59 -3.00
CA SER A 41 -1.34 -6.80 -3.63
C SER A 41 -2.60 -6.95 -2.81
N LEU A 42 -3.05 -5.86 -2.20
CA LEU A 42 -4.14 -5.83 -1.23
C LEU A 42 -5.18 -4.80 -1.66
N SER A 43 -6.45 -5.11 -1.42
CA SER A 43 -7.57 -4.20 -1.69
C SER A 43 -8.19 -3.75 -0.38
N VAL A 44 -8.31 -2.43 -0.20
CA VAL A 44 -9.00 -1.80 0.91
C VAL A 44 -10.39 -1.40 0.46
N THR A 45 -11.42 -1.97 1.09
CA THR A 45 -12.82 -1.72 0.75
C THR A 45 -13.75 -1.94 1.94
N SER A 46 -14.83 -1.16 2.02
CA SER A 46 -15.78 -1.12 3.15
C SER A 46 -16.47 -2.45 3.48
N GLY A 47 -16.45 -3.43 2.57
CA GLY A 47 -16.99 -4.79 2.78
C GLY A 47 -15.95 -5.90 2.63
N GLY A 48 -14.66 -5.55 2.58
CA GLY A 48 -13.57 -6.48 2.29
C GLY A 48 -12.85 -6.98 3.54
N PRO A 49 -11.84 -7.85 3.37
CA PRO A 49 -11.00 -8.33 4.48
C PRO A 49 -10.16 -7.21 5.10
N TYR A 50 -9.85 -6.16 4.32
CA TYR A 50 -9.15 -4.97 4.77
C TYR A 50 -10.05 -3.76 4.54
N ILE A 51 -10.38 -3.06 5.62
CA ILE A 51 -11.21 -1.85 5.60
C ILE A 51 -10.37 -0.56 5.74
N THR A 52 -9.11 -0.70 6.16
CA THR A 52 -8.13 0.37 6.32
C THR A 52 -6.78 -0.04 5.73
N VAL A 53 -5.97 0.95 5.38
CA VAL A 53 -4.58 0.77 4.97
C VAL A 53 -3.76 0.18 6.11
N ASP A 54 -3.92 0.66 7.34
CA ASP A 54 -3.25 0.10 8.52
C ASP A 54 -3.51 -1.42 8.65
N ARG A 55 -4.77 -1.86 8.52
CA ARG A 55 -5.12 -3.28 8.60
C ARG A 55 -4.51 -4.10 7.46
N ALA A 56 -4.38 -3.53 6.26
CA ALA A 56 -3.68 -4.17 5.16
C ALA A 56 -2.16 -4.31 5.47
N LEU A 57 -1.55 -3.29 6.09
CA LEU A 57 -0.13 -3.28 6.45
C LEU A 57 0.24 -4.24 7.59
N GLN A 58 -0.74 -4.71 8.37
CA GLN A 58 -0.56 -5.78 9.37
C GLN A 58 -0.27 -7.15 8.74
N GLN A 59 -0.52 -7.33 7.44
CA GLN A 59 -0.14 -8.56 6.74
C GLN A 59 1.38 -8.64 6.60
N THR A 60 1.95 -9.82 6.81
CA THR A 60 3.38 -10.05 6.57
C THR A 60 3.65 -10.14 5.07
N CYS A 61 4.51 -9.26 4.56
CA CYS A 61 4.87 -9.19 3.14
C CYS A 61 6.39 -9.07 3.03
N ALA A 62 6.99 -9.93 2.20
CA ALA A 62 8.45 -9.96 2.04
C ALA A 62 8.95 -8.73 1.27
N ASP A 63 8.29 -8.39 0.16
CA ASP A 63 8.78 -7.39 -0.80
C ASP A 63 7.88 -6.14 -0.87
N GLY A 64 7.36 -5.71 0.27
CA GLY A 64 6.55 -4.51 0.38
C GLY A 64 5.09 -4.69 -0.05
N TYR A 65 4.43 -3.55 -0.31
CA TYR A 65 2.98 -3.46 -0.41
C TYR A 65 2.53 -2.67 -1.63
N GLU A 66 1.54 -3.21 -2.33
CA GLU A 66 0.70 -2.49 -3.29
C GLU A 66 -0.75 -2.53 -2.80
N ILE A 67 -1.25 -1.40 -2.32
CA ILE A 67 -2.57 -1.26 -1.71
C ILE A 67 -3.45 -0.45 -2.66
N THR A 68 -4.61 -0.99 -3.02
CA THR A 68 -5.62 -0.29 -3.84
C THR A 68 -6.81 0.11 -2.97
N LEU A 69 -7.14 1.41 -2.94
CA LEU A 69 -8.34 1.94 -2.31
C LEU A 69 -9.50 1.83 -3.31
N VAL A 70 -10.39 0.87 -3.09
CA VAL A 70 -11.44 0.52 -4.06
C VAL A 70 -12.65 1.45 -3.98
N ASN A 71 -12.95 1.97 -2.79
CA ASN A 71 -14.04 2.91 -2.61
C ASN A 71 -13.66 4.32 -3.08
N GLN A 72 -14.67 5.11 -3.45
CA GLN A 72 -14.51 6.52 -3.80
C GLN A 72 -14.12 7.37 -2.58
N GLN A 73 -14.47 6.92 -1.37
CA GLN A 73 -14.21 7.62 -0.12
C GLN A 73 -13.41 6.70 0.79
N HIS A 74 -12.33 7.23 1.34
CA HIS A 74 -11.49 6.55 2.31
C HIS A 74 -11.21 7.51 3.47
N VAL A 75 -11.53 7.07 4.69
CA VAL A 75 -11.42 7.90 5.89
C VAL A 75 -10.50 7.20 6.88
N GLU A 76 -9.28 7.73 7.01
CA GLU A 76 -8.24 7.12 7.83
C GLU A 76 -7.14 8.14 8.14
N SER A 77 -6.69 8.16 9.40
CA SER A 77 -5.42 8.77 9.79
C SER A 77 -4.40 7.66 9.98
N LEU A 78 -3.27 7.74 9.29
CA LEU A 78 -2.29 6.66 9.18
C LEU A 78 -0.91 7.11 9.67
N VAL A 79 -0.28 6.30 10.53
CA VAL A 79 1.13 6.47 10.93
C VAL A 79 1.95 5.32 10.33
N LEU A 80 2.91 5.67 9.48
CA LEU A 80 3.79 4.75 8.80
C LEU A 80 5.17 4.75 9.44
N ASP A 81 5.38 3.77 10.32
CA ASP A 81 6.65 3.49 10.98
C ASP A 81 7.13 2.08 10.57
N LYS A 82 7.39 1.90 9.27
CA LYS A 82 7.75 0.60 8.71
C LYS A 82 8.78 0.76 7.61
N GLN A 83 9.95 0.16 7.80
CA GLN A 83 11.04 0.21 6.83
C GLN A 83 10.80 -0.74 5.65
N THR A 84 9.90 -0.35 4.75
CA THR A 84 9.54 -1.10 3.55
C THR A 84 9.04 -0.16 2.46
N SER A 85 8.81 -0.68 1.26
CA SER A 85 8.20 0.05 0.14
C SER A 85 6.69 -0.16 0.15
N ILE A 86 5.94 0.94 0.15
CA ILE A 86 4.48 0.96 0.16
C ILE A 86 3.99 1.82 -1.00
N LEU A 87 3.13 1.26 -1.83
CA LEU A 87 2.42 1.96 -2.89
C LEU A 87 0.92 1.95 -2.55
N VAL A 88 0.33 3.13 -2.37
CA VAL A 88 -1.11 3.30 -2.20
C VAL A 88 -1.70 3.95 -3.45
N LYS A 89 -2.65 3.26 -4.09
CA LYS A 89 -3.34 3.70 -5.30
C LYS A 89 -4.81 3.97 -4.98
N GLY A 90 -5.29 5.17 -5.31
CA GLY A 90 -6.71 5.41 -5.45
C GLY A 90 -7.25 4.84 -6.76
N THR A 91 -8.56 4.65 -6.82
CA THR A 91 -9.26 4.30 -8.07
C THR A 91 -9.83 5.56 -8.72
N VAL A 92 -10.04 5.52 -10.03
CA VAL A 92 -10.69 6.60 -10.78
C VAL A 92 -12.02 6.08 -11.32
N ARG A 93 -13.12 6.75 -10.95
CA ARG A 93 -14.47 6.46 -11.44
C ARG A 93 -15.12 7.76 -11.88
N ASP A 94 -15.65 7.79 -13.10
CA ASP A 94 -16.33 8.97 -13.65
C ASP A 94 -15.50 10.25 -13.52
N SER A 95 -14.20 10.15 -13.85
CA SER A 95 -13.19 11.21 -13.73
C SER A 95 -12.92 11.73 -12.31
N THR A 96 -13.42 11.04 -11.28
CA THR A 96 -13.18 11.38 -9.86
C THR A 96 -12.25 10.36 -9.24
N GLN A 97 -11.17 10.82 -8.58
CA GLN A 97 -10.23 9.95 -7.89
C GLN A 97 -10.73 9.61 -6.48
N THR A 98 -10.23 8.53 -5.89
CA THR A 98 -10.51 8.22 -4.48
C THR A 98 -10.17 9.44 -3.61
N ILE A 99 -11.14 9.87 -2.82
CA ILE A 99 -10.98 10.93 -1.84
C ILE A 99 -10.47 10.32 -0.54
N TRP A 100 -9.35 10.84 -0.04
CA TRP A 100 -8.81 10.47 1.26
C TRP A 100 -8.96 11.64 2.23
N SER A 101 -9.71 11.41 3.32
CA SER A 101 -9.88 12.36 4.41
C SER A 101 -9.72 11.68 5.78
N VAL A 102 -9.95 12.42 6.86
CA VAL A 102 -9.83 11.94 8.24
C VAL A 102 -11.12 12.16 9.01
N TYR A 103 -11.38 11.34 10.03
CA TYR A 103 -12.45 11.64 10.96
C TYR A 103 -12.13 12.89 11.77
N THR A 104 -13.18 13.58 12.22
CA THR A 104 -13.09 14.88 12.90
C THR A 104 -13.25 14.79 14.41
N ASP A 105 -13.60 13.62 14.94
CA ASP A 105 -13.92 13.35 16.35
C ASP A 105 -12.69 13.26 17.26
N PHE A 106 -11.53 12.90 16.73
CA PHE A 106 -10.28 12.79 17.49
C PHE A 106 -9.20 13.82 17.12
N SER A 107 -9.55 14.82 16.31
CA SER A 107 -8.64 15.92 15.91
C SER A 107 -7.25 15.46 15.44
N PRO A 108 -7.15 14.60 14.41
CA PRO A 108 -5.86 14.15 13.91
C PRO A 108 -5.02 15.32 13.43
N ALA A 109 -3.74 15.32 13.81
CA ALA A 109 -2.78 16.30 13.32
C ALA A 109 -2.51 16.11 11.82
N THR A 110 -2.56 14.87 11.32
CA THR A 110 -2.25 14.53 9.93
C THR A 110 -3.15 13.45 9.34
N THR A 111 -3.33 13.43 8.02
CA THR A 111 -3.90 12.26 7.33
C THR A 111 -2.88 11.14 7.25
N ILE A 112 -1.63 11.45 6.91
CA ILE A 112 -0.54 10.48 6.84
C ILE A 112 0.70 11.05 7.53
N GLN A 113 1.23 10.33 8.51
CA GLN A 113 2.54 10.59 9.09
C GLN A 113 3.53 9.51 8.65
N LEU A 114 4.49 9.87 7.81
CA LEU A 114 5.55 8.98 7.34
C LEU A 114 6.82 9.19 8.16
N LYS A 115 7.20 8.17 8.94
CA LYS A 115 8.40 8.17 9.77
C LYS A 115 9.57 7.41 9.15
N ARG A 116 9.28 6.29 8.49
CA ARG A 116 10.29 5.36 7.92
C ARG A 116 9.81 4.74 6.62
N GLY A 117 10.73 4.16 5.86
CA GLY A 117 10.44 3.47 4.60
C GLY A 117 10.17 4.42 3.43
N ALA A 118 9.60 3.85 2.37
CA ALA A 118 9.26 4.56 1.14
C ALA A 118 7.76 4.48 0.87
N LEU A 119 7.11 5.63 0.71
CA LEU A 119 5.70 5.74 0.38
C LEU A 119 5.53 6.37 -1.01
N SER A 120 4.81 5.66 -1.88
CA SER A 120 4.31 6.20 -3.15
C SER A 120 2.79 6.31 -3.09
N ILE A 121 2.26 7.47 -3.43
CA ILE A 121 0.82 7.73 -3.50
C ILE A 121 0.44 8.10 -4.92
N VAL A 122 -0.60 7.46 -5.44
CA VAL A 122 -1.04 7.63 -6.82
C VAL A 122 -2.56 7.76 -6.91
N ASN A 123 -3.04 8.74 -7.68
CA ASN A 123 -4.46 8.94 -8.00
C ASN A 123 -5.35 9.14 -6.76
N ILE A 124 -4.96 10.05 -5.85
CA ILE A 124 -5.74 10.36 -4.65
C ILE A 124 -6.07 11.85 -4.58
N ASP A 125 -7.32 12.16 -4.26
CA ASP A 125 -7.75 13.51 -3.93
C ASP A 125 -7.77 13.67 -2.41
N PHE A 126 -6.79 14.36 -1.85
CA PHE A 126 -6.76 14.64 -0.42
C PHE A 126 -7.66 15.82 -0.08
N GLN A 127 -8.44 15.64 0.99
CA GLN A 127 -9.43 16.61 1.42
C GLN A 127 -9.31 16.92 2.92
N PHE A 128 -9.41 18.20 3.26
CA PHE A 128 -9.69 18.63 4.63
C PHE A 128 -11.19 18.54 4.93
N ASN A 129 -11.53 18.07 6.13
CA ASN A 129 -12.87 18.13 6.67
C ASN A 129 -13.00 19.33 7.62
N THR A 130 -14.08 20.08 7.53
CA THR A 130 -14.31 21.26 8.38
C THR A 130 -15.47 21.04 9.34
N VAL A 131 -15.29 21.34 10.62
CA VAL A 131 -16.35 21.35 11.64
C VAL A 131 -16.30 22.67 12.39
N GLY A 132 -17.30 23.53 12.18
CA GLY A 132 -17.27 24.90 12.68
C GLY A 132 -16.09 25.68 12.09
N ALA A 133 -15.25 26.24 12.96
CA ALA A 133 -14.04 26.97 12.56
C ALA A 133 -12.78 26.08 12.50
N ASN A 134 -12.91 24.77 12.70
CA ASN A 134 -11.79 23.83 12.70
C ASN A 134 -11.69 23.09 11.38
N ALA A 135 -10.46 22.86 10.92
CA ALA A 135 -10.13 21.99 9.79
C ALA A 135 -9.39 20.75 10.29
N TYR A 136 -9.64 19.62 9.64
CA TYR A 136 -9.05 18.33 9.93
C TYR A 136 -8.48 17.71 8.65
N PRO A 137 -7.23 17.23 8.65
CA PRO A 137 -6.30 17.24 9.78
C PRO A 137 -5.92 18.66 10.23
N SER A 138 -5.58 18.81 11.52
CA SER A 138 -5.36 20.13 12.14
C SER A 138 -4.01 20.76 11.85
N PHE A 139 -3.07 20.01 11.26
CA PHE A 139 -1.73 20.50 10.95
C PHE A 139 -1.37 20.36 9.46
N SER A 140 -1.28 19.13 8.94
CA SER A 140 -1.00 18.90 7.52
C SER A 140 -1.66 17.65 6.95
N ILE A 141 -1.84 17.54 5.63
CA ILE A 141 -2.35 16.29 5.04
C ILE A 141 -1.29 15.20 5.17
N ILE A 142 -0.08 15.46 4.68
CA ILE A 142 1.04 14.54 4.79
C ILE A 142 2.14 15.20 5.62
N SER A 143 2.70 14.46 6.57
CA SER A 143 3.93 14.84 7.28
C SER A 143 4.98 13.75 7.06
N VAL A 144 6.14 14.14 6.56
CA VAL A 144 7.33 13.31 6.43
C VAL A 144 8.29 13.75 7.53
N GLN A 145 8.38 12.96 8.58
CA GLN A 145 9.16 13.31 9.77
C GLN A 145 9.79 12.05 10.35
N PRO A 146 11.10 11.84 10.14
CA PRO A 146 11.81 10.73 10.74
C PRO A 146 11.88 10.85 12.25
N ASP A 147 11.95 9.70 12.93
CA ASP A 147 12.28 9.67 14.34
C ASP A 147 13.73 10.11 14.55
N LEU A 148 14.00 10.74 15.69
CA LEU A 148 15.32 11.24 16.06
C LEU A 148 16.01 10.28 17.02
N GLY A 149 17.32 10.10 16.81
CA GLY A 149 18.22 9.41 17.73
C GLY A 149 18.50 10.25 18.97
N LEU A 150 19.26 9.66 19.91
CA LEU A 150 19.68 10.33 21.15
C LEU A 150 20.57 11.56 20.90
N ASP A 151 21.24 11.61 19.76
CA ASP A 151 22.05 12.72 19.29
C ASP A 151 21.23 13.82 18.59
N GLY A 152 19.91 13.65 18.49
CA GLY A 152 19.00 14.57 17.82
C GLY A 152 19.01 14.46 16.29
N ASN A 153 19.76 13.51 15.72
CA ASN A 153 19.81 13.30 14.27
C ASN A 153 18.72 12.31 13.82
N PRO A 154 18.20 12.42 12.58
CA PRO A 154 17.29 11.42 12.01
C PRO A 154 17.87 10.01 12.04
N VAL A 155 17.09 9.05 12.54
CA VAL A 155 17.47 7.62 12.54
C VAL A 155 17.43 7.03 11.14
N ASP A 156 16.46 7.48 10.33
CA ASP A 156 16.26 7.08 8.94
C ASP A 156 15.80 8.28 8.11
N PHE A 157 15.83 8.15 6.78
CA PHE A 157 15.31 9.17 5.86
C PHE A 157 14.17 8.60 5.02
N PRO A 158 12.91 8.79 5.45
CA PRO A 158 11.77 8.32 4.68
C PRO A 158 11.68 9.02 3.33
N THR A 159 11.18 8.30 2.32
CA THR A 159 10.97 8.83 0.97
C THR A 159 9.48 8.91 0.66
N LEU A 160 9.03 10.06 0.15
CA LEU A 160 7.67 10.27 -0.32
C LEU A 160 7.66 10.57 -1.82
N VAL A 161 6.85 9.84 -2.57
CA VAL A 161 6.53 10.12 -3.97
C VAL A 161 5.02 10.33 -4.08
N VAL A 162 4.60 11.45 -4.65
CA VAL A 162 3.19 11.76 -4.89
C VAL A 162 2.99 11.97 -6.39
N ASN A 163 2.08 11.23 -7.01
CA ASN A 163 1.87 11.26 -8.45
C ASN A 163 0.39 11.29 -8.79
N ASN A 164 0.00 12.19 -9.70
CA ASN A 164 -1.39 12.38 -10.14
C ASN A 164 -2.39 12.50 -8.95
N SER A 165 -2.00 13.22 -7.91
CA SER A 165 -2.84 13.43 -6.73
C SER A 165 -3.15 14.91 -6.57
N ASN A 166 -4.34 15.21 -6.05
CA ASN A 166 -4.79 16.57 -5.81
C ASN A 166 -4.84 16.86 -4.31
N PHE A 167 -4.52 18.09 -3.93
CA PHE A 167 -4.64 18.56 -2.55
C PHE A 167 -5.64 19.72 -2.53
N GLN A 168 -6.82 19.48 -1.94
CA GLN A 168 -7.81 20.52 -1.80
C GLN A 168 -7.39 21.46 -0.66
N GLY A 169 -6.97 22.68 -0.99
CA GLY A 169 -6.68 23.70 0.03
C GLY A 169 -7.96 24.35 0.57
N LEU A 170 -7.96 24.76 1.83
CA LEU A 170 -8.97 25.69 2.34
C LEU A 170 -8.42 27.13 2.22
N GLY A 171 -9.14 27.99 1.50
CA GLY A 171 -8.86 29.42 1.47
C GLY A 171 -9.11 30.07 2.85
N LYS A 172 -8.27 31.04 3.23
CA LYS A 172 -8.29 31.84 4.48
C LYS A 172 -9.68 32.46 4.78
N ASP A 173 -10.14 32.70 6.02
CA ASP A 173 -9.52 33.51 7.09
C ASP A 173 -9.65 32.98 8.55
N SER A 174 -10.39 31.91 8.83
CA SER A 174 -10.65 31.44 10.22
C SER A 174 -10.17 30.03 10.55
N THR A 175 -9.83 29.21 9.56
CA THR A 175 -9.28 27.86 9.71
C THR A 175 -7.77 27.89 9.52
N GLN A 176 -7.00 27.75 10.60
CA GLN A 176 -5.54 27.61 10.53
C GLN A 176 -5.20 26.24 9.92
N ILE A 177 -5.00 26.19 8.60
CA ILE A 177 -4.25 25.09 7.99
C ILE A 177 -2.82 25.58 7.89
N SER A 178 -1.88 24.84 8.47
CA SER A 178 -0.47 25.18 8.37
C SER A 178 0.05 24.81 6.97
N GLN A 179 -0.12 23.56 6.52
CA GLN A 179 0.58 23.04 5.32
C GLN A 179 -0.19 21.89 4.65
N MET A 180 -0.03 21.68 3.33
CA MET A 180 -0.51 20.45 2.67
C MET A 180 0.45 19.28 2.91
N ILE A 181 1.73 19.50 2.63
CA ILE A 181 2.82 18.55 2.88
C ILE A 181 3.85 19.25 3.77
N ASN A 182 4.19 18.63 4.88
CA ASN A 182 5.29 19.03 5.75
C ASN A 182 6.44 18.03 5.61
N VAL A 183 7.66 18.51 5.38
CA VAL A 183 8.87 17.67 5.37
C VAL A 183 9.84 18.24 6.40
N ALA A 184 10.12 17.46 7.44
CA ALA A 184 11.05 17.83 8.51
C ALA A 184 12.33 17.00 8.39
N ASN A 185 13.47 17.62 8.74
CA ASN A 185 14.78 16.97 8.76
C ASN A 185 15.16 16.28 7.43
N ALA A 186 14.82 16.94 6.31
CA ALA A 186 15.19 16.45 4.99
C ALA A 186 16.72 16.42 4.83
N ASN A 187 17.23 15.34 4.23
CA ASN A 187 18.61 15.31 3.75
C ASN A 187 18.70 16.09 2.43
N GLN A 188 19.66 17.01 2.31
CA GLN A 188 19.88 17.83 1.11
C GLN A 188 20.90 17.19 0.18
#